data_AF-A0A5E4JMH1-F1
#
_entry.id   AF-A0A5E4JMH1-F1
#
_cell.length_a   1.000
_cell.length_b   1.000
_cell.length_c   1.000
_cell.angle_alpha   90.00
_cell.angle_beta   90.00
_cell.angle_gamma   90.00
#
_symmetry.space_group_name_H-M   'P 1'
#
loop_
_entity.id
_entity.type
_entity.pdbx_description
1 polymer ?
#
loop_
_entity_poly.entity_id
_entity_poly.type
_entity_poly.pdbx_seq_one_letter_code
_entity_poly.pdbx_strand_id
1 'polypeptide(L)' 'MANITTIKISTETKERLEKLREYDRETFNDVLNKMFYVLNICKKDPMKAQRILNNIDRRIKRKDVIKKKMKVVEK' A
#
# COMPACT_ATOMS: atom_id res chain seq x y z
N MET A 1 -19.75 4.95 17.70
CA MET A 1 -18.32 4.96 18.10
C MET A 1 -17.48 4.38 16.96
N ALA A 2 -16.33 4.98 16.64
CA ALA A 2 -15.36 4.30 15.79
C ALA A 2 -14.72 3.16 16.60
N ASN A 3 -14.90 1.91 16.16
CA ASN A 3 -14.26 0.74 16.76
C ASN A 3 -12.76 0.75 16.41
N ILE A 4 -11.98 1.54 17.15
CA ILE A 4 -10.54 1.70 16.96
C ILE A 4 -9.82 0.79 17.95
N THR A 5 -8.86 0.00 17.45
CA THR A 5 -7.96 -0.83 18.25
C THR A 5 -6.51 -0.48 17.90
N THR A 6 -5.58 -0.78 18.81
CA THR A 6 -4.16 -0.49 18.62
C THR A 6 -3.40 -1.79 18.37
N ILE A 7 -2.60 -1.82 17.30
CA ILE A 7 -1.70 -2.93 16.97
C ILE A 7 -0.26 -2.41 17.08
N LYS A 8 0.55 -3.06 17.93
CA LYS A 8 1.99 -2.79 17.99
C LYS A 8 2.69 -3.65 16.95
N ILE A 9 3.50 -3.03 16.10
CA ILE A 9 4.30 -3.67 15.07
C ILE A 9 5.74 -3.17 15.13
N SER A 10 6.70 -3.93 14.59
CA SER A 10 8.08 -3.45 14.47
C SER A 10 8.18 -2.24 13.53
N THR A 11 9.21 -1.44 13.73
CA THR A 11 9.53 -0.29 12.85
C THR A 11 9.69 -0.73 11.40
N GLU A 12 10.40 -1.84 11.17
CA GLU A 12 10.56 -2.44 9.85
C GLU A 12 9.21 -2.79 9.20
N THR A 13 8.29 -3.39 9.95
CA THR A 13 6.95 -3.72 9.45
C THR A 13 6.16 -2.46 9.09
N LYS A 14 6.25 -1.42 9.93
CA LYS A 14 5.61 -0.13 9.68
C LYS A 14 6.14 0.50 8.39
N GLU A 15 7.46 0.49 8.17
CA GLU A 15 8.06 1.01 6.94
C GLU A 15 7.61 0.24 5.70
N ARG A 16 7.49 -1.10 5.80
CA ARG A 16 6.95 -1.92 4.71
C ARG A 16 5.51 -1.54 4.38
N LEU A 17 4.66 -1.37 5.39
CA LEU A 17 3.27 -0.91 5.19
C LEU A 17 3.22 0.49 4.56
N GLU A 18 4.14 1.37 4.95
CA GLU A 18 4.20 2.73 4.41
C GLU A 18 4.61 2.75 2.92
N LYS A 19 5.52 1.86 2.52
CA LYS A 19 5.89 1.65 1.10
C LYS A 19 4.74 1.10 0.26
N LEU A 20 3.80 0.37 0.86
CA LEU A 20 2.62 -0.18 0.18
C LEU A 20 1.51 0.86 -0.08
N ARG A 21 1.63 2.08 0.46
CA ARG A 21 0.66 3.16 0.21
C ARG A 21 0.75 3.63 -1.24
N GLU A 22 -0.36 3.58 -1.96
CA GLU A 22 -0.50 4.13 -3.31
C GLU A 22 -0.69 5.66 -3.28
N TYR A 23 -1.27 6.18 -2.20
CA TYR A 23 -1.54 7.61 -2.02
C TYR A 23 -1.13 8.09 -0.62
N ASP A 24 -0.68 9.35 -0.53
CA ASP A 24 -0.22 9.94 0.74
C ASP A 24 -1.34 10.17 1.77
N ARG A 25 -2.61 10.00 1.38
CA ARG A 25 -3.79 10.09 2.27
C ARG A 25 -4.28 8.74 2.80
N GLU A 26 -3.74 7.62 2.32
CA GLU A 26 -4.21 6.30 2.77
C GLU A 26 -3.82 6.04 4.22
N THR A 27 -4.75 5.54 5.02
CA THR A 27 -4.46 5.10 6.39
C THR A 27 -3.85 3.69 6.38
N PHE A 28 -3.22 3.28 7.49
CA PHE A 28 -2.77 1.90 7.62
C PHE A 28 -3.93 0.90 7.56
N ASN A 29 -5.14 1.29 7.99
CA ASN A 29 -6.31 0.45 7.87
C ASN A 29 -6.69 0.20 6.39
N ASP A 30 -6.60 1.22 5.54
CA ASP A 30 -6.85 1.09 4.10
C ASP A 30 -5.85 0.14 3.43
N VAL A 31 -4.57 0.27 3.79
CA VAL A 31 -3.49 -0.60 3.29
C VAL A 31 -3.72 -2.04 3.73
N LEU A 32 -4.05 -2.27 5.00
CA LEU A 32 -4.31 -3.61 5.54
C LEU A 32 -5.54 -4.25 4.89
N ASN A 33 -6.64 -3.51 4.73
CA ASN A 33 -7.84 -4.01 4.06
C ASN A 33 -7.57 -4.40 2.60
N LYS A 34 -6.74 -3.63 1.90
CA LYS A 34 -6.29 -3.96 0.54
C LYS A 34 -5.44 -5.23 0.52
N MET A 35 -4.53 -5.40 1.47
CA MET A 35 -3.77 -6.65 1.62
C MET A 35 -4.68 -7.84 1.86
N PHE A 36 -5.66 -7.73 2.76
CA PHE A 36 -6.63 -8.80 3.01
C PHE A 36 -7.47 -9.11 1.78
N TYR A 37 -7.88 -8.10 1.02
CA TYR A 37 -8.60 -8.29 -0.24
C TYR A 37 -7.77 -9.09 -1.25
N VAL A 38 -6.51 -8.73 -1.44
CA VAL A 38 -5.59 -9.45 -2.34
C VAL A 38 -5.40 -10.88 -1.86
N LEU A 39 -5.12 -11.09 -0.57
CA LEU A 39 -4.94 -12.42 0.01
C LEU A 39 -6.18 -13.32 -0.19
N ASN A 40 -7.38 -12.77 0.02
CA ASN A 40 -8.63 -13.49 -0.19
C ASN A 40 -8.84 -13.89 -1.66
N ILE A 41 -8.39 -13.05 -2.60
CA ILE A 41 -8.47 -13.35 -4.03
C ILE A 41 -7.40 -14.35 -4.44
N CYS A 42 -6.19 -14.33 -3.87
CA CYS A 42 -5.13 -15.28 -4.21
C CYS A 42 -5.60 -16.74 -4.13
N LYS A 43 -6.46 -17.07 -3.16
CA LYS A 43 -7.02 -18.42 -3.01
C LYS A 43 -8.11 -18.75 -4.04
N LYS A 44 -8.90 -17.76 -4.48
CA LYS A 44 -10.05 -17.96 -5.38
C LYS A 44 -9.68 -17.87 -6.85
N ASP A 45 -8.84 -16.90 -7.19
CA ASP A 45 -8.42 -16.56 -8.55
C ASP A 45 -7.02 -15.93 -8.52
N PRO A 46 -5.95 -16.76 -8.60
CA PRO A 46 -4.58 -16.29 -8.57
C PRO A 46 -4.24 -15.32 -9.72
N MET A 47 -4.84 -15.51 -10.90
CA MET A 47 -4.58 -14.67 -12.07
C MET A 47 -5.13 -13.27 -11.88
N LYS A 48 -6.34 -13.16 -11.31
CA LYS A 48 -6.90 -11.86 -10.91
C LYS A 48 -6.07 -11.21 -9.81
N ALA A 49 -5.61 -11.97 -8.81
CA ALA A 49 -4.76 -11.44 -7.76
C ALA A 49 -3.46 -10.85 -8.33
N GLN A 50 -2.81 -11.57 -9.26
CA GLN A 50 -1.61 -11.10 -9.93
C GLN A 50 -1.85 -9.81 -10.72
N ARG A 51 -2.97 -9.71 -11.45
CA ARG A 51 -3.35 -8.48 -12.16
C ARG A 51 -3.54 -7.29 -11.20
N ILE A 52 -4.19 -7.52 -10.06
CA ILE A 52 -4.38 -6.49 -9.03
C ILE A 52 -3.03 -6.03 -8.48
N LEU A 53 -2.16 -6.97 -8.09
CA LEU A 53 -0.80 -6.69 -7.60
C LEU A 53 0.00 -5.86 -8.61
N ASN A 54 -0.02 -6.24 -9.89
CA ASN A 54 0.67 -5.50 -10.95
C ASN A 54 0.16 -4.05 -11.10
N ASN A 55 -1.14 -3.82 -10.88
CA ASN A 55 -1.71 -2.48 -10.92
C ASN A 55 -1.30 -1.63 -9.71
N ILE A 56 -1.27 -2.23 -8.53
CA ILE A 56 -0.79 -1.59 -7.30
C ILE A 56 0.68 -1.18 -7.48
N ASP A 57 1.53 -2.11 -7.94
CA ASP A 57 2.95 -1.85 -8.21
C ASP A 57 3.16 -0.69 -9.18
N ARG A 58 2.37 -0.64 -10.27
CA ARG A 58 2.44 0.46 -11.23
C ARG A 58 2.12 1.81 -10.59
N ARG A 59 1.15 1.86 -9.69
CA ARG A 59 0.73 3.10 -9.02
C ARG A 59 1.77 3.55 -7.99
N ILE A 60 2.32 2.62 -7.20
CA ILE A 60 3.41 2.90 -6.26
C ILE A 60 4.62 3.46 -7.01
N LYS A 61 5.05 2.80 -8.10
CA LYS A 61 6.17 3.29 -8.93
C LYS A 61 5.93 4.70 -9.47
N ARG A 62 4.71 4.99 -9.95
CA ARG A 62 4.35 6.35 -10.41
C ARG A 62 4.45 7.38 -9.30
N LYS A 63 3.93 7.06 -8.10
CA LYS A 63 4.03 7.93 -6.92
C LYS A 63 5.48 8.24 -6.59
N ASP A 64 6.34 7.22 -6.58
CA ASP A 64 7.76 7.38 -6.26
C ASP A 64 8.50 8.25 -7.27
N VAL A 65 8.19 8.09 -8.57
CA VAL A 65 8.74 8.95 -9.63
C VAL A 65 8.31 10.39 -9.44
N ILE A 66 7.03 10.66 -9.16
CA ILE A 66 6.51 12.01 -8.91
C ILE A 66 7.19 12.62 -7.69
N LYS A 67 7.26 11.88 -6.58
CA LYS A 67 7.91 12.33 -5.34
C LYS A 67 9.39 12.63 -5.55
N LYS A 68 10.09 11.82 -6.35
CA LYS A 68 11.49 12.07 -6.72
C LYS A 68 11.64 13.34 -7.56
N LYS A 69 10.74 13.58 -8.53
CA LYS A 69 10.75 14.81 -9.34
C LYS A 69 10.52 16.06 -8.48
N MET A 70 9.54 16.05 -7.58
CA MET A 70 9.27 17.19 -6.70
C MET A 70 10.48 17.57 -5.83
N LYS A 71 11.18 16.57 -5.26
CA LYS A 71 12.41 16.79 -4.48
C LYS A 71 13.59 17.37 -5.26
N VAL A 72 13.62 17.19 -6.57
CA VAL A 72 14.68 17.76 -7.43
C VAL A 72 14.37 19.22 -7.79
N VAL A 73 13.09 19.60 -7.83
CA VAL A 73 12.66 20.99 -8.10
C VAL A 73 12.87 21.90 -6.89
N GLU A 74 12.83 21.35 -5.67
CA GLU A 74 13.04 22.08 -4.41
C GLU A 74 14.53 22.26 -4.02
N LYS A 75 15.47 21.72 -4.81
CA LYS A 75 16.92 21.83 -4.61
C LYS A 75 17.56 22.74 -5.64
#